data_AF-A0AA87MLH6-F1
#
_entry.id   AF-A0AA87MLH6-F1
#
_cell.length_a   1.000
_cell.length_b   1.000
_cell.length_c   1.000
_cell.angle_alpha   90.00
_cell.angle_beta   90.00
_cell.angle_gamma   90.00
#
_symmetry.space_group_name_H-M   'P 1'
#
loop_
_entity.id
_entity.type
_entity.pdbx_description
1 polymer ?
#
loop_
_entity_poly.entity_id
_entity_poly.type
_entity_poly.pdbx_seq_one_letter_code
_entity_poly.pdbx_strand_id
1 'polypeptide(L)'
;MVLPPTSEVTYSNLLSVVESFLKSRERSYITKPGAEERALNQFMLANIPAIKVIELIEKLIDIRRHPKLKLESFWISATENVSGAYSYMQKIETVHASIWPEAQKRKEEQNLKDPKLGWKGFLEFSKQMPGSIRDEISNLLITENFGKSSITISKCSNKLCFYIQSFFSHSGWKIIMEESNANNL
;
A
#
# COMPACT_ATOMS: atom_id res chain seq x y z
N MET A 1 -13.39 7.15 1.51
CA MET A 1 -12.62 8.17 0.75
C MET A 1 -11.25 7.57 0.48
N VAL A 2 -10.82 7.56 -0.78
CA VAL A 2 -9.62 6.85 -1.24
C VAL A 2 -8.41 7.76 -1.03
N LEU A 3 -7.36 7.28 -0.37
CA LEU A 3 -6.07 7.97 -0.31
C LEU A 3 -5.59 8.26 -1.75
N PRO A 4 -4.89 9.38 -2.02
CA PRO A 4 -4.36 9.63 -3.36
C PRO A 4 -3.52 8.43 -3.83
N PRO A 5 -3.57 8.06 -5.12
CA PRO A 5 -2.86 6.91 -5.65
C PRO A 5 -1.37 7.01 -5.31
N THR A 6 -0.77 5.90 -4.89
CA THR A 6 0.60 5.80 -4.35
C THR A 6 1.70 6.29 -5.29
N SER A 7 1.39 6.48 -6.57
CA SER A 7 2.29 6.99 -7.62
C SER A 7 2.41 8.52 -7.69
N GLU A 8 1.61 9.31 -6.96
CA GLU A 8 1.58 10.77 -7.11
C GLU A 8 2.19 11.57 -5.95
N VAL A 9 2.51 10.92 -4.82
CA VAL A 9 3.03 11.62 -3.63
C VAL A 9 4.55 11.61 -3.63
N THR A 10 5.15 12.80 -3.74
CA THR A 10 6.59 13.05 -3.74
C THR A 10 6.96 14.00 -2.62
N TYR A 11 8.24 14.04 -2.22
CA TYR A 11 8.70 15.00 -1.21
C TYR A 11 8.48 16.46 -1.63
N SER A 12 8.59 16.75 -2.93
CA SER A 12 8.34 18.07 -3.50
C SER A 12 6.90 18.55 -3.37
N ASN A 13 5.91 17.65 -3.34
CA ASN A 13 4.50 18.03 -3.20
C ASN A 13 3.89 17.65 -1.83
N LEU A 14 4.65 16.98 -0.95
CA LEU A 14 4.14 16.37 0.27
C LEU A 14 3.42 17.37 1.20
N LEU A 15 3.95 18.57 1.41
CA LEU A 15 3.29 19.57 2.26
C LEU A 15 1.92 19.96 1.73
N SER A 16 1.84 20.27 0.43
CA SER A 16 0.58 20.64 -0.23
C SER A 16 -0.44 19.51 -0.19
N VAL A 17 0.02 18.26 -0.38
CA VAL A 17 -0.83 17.07 -0.29
C VAL A 17 -1.35 16.87 1.15
N VAL A 18 -0.49 17.02 2.16
CA VAL A 18 -0.91 16.90 3.57
C VAL A 18 -1.88 18.01 3.97
N GLU A 19 -1.64 19.25 3.55
CA GLU A 19 -2.58 20.35 3.77
C GLU A 19 -3.95 20.07 3.16
N SER A 20 -3.98 19.60 1.91
CA SER A 20 -5.21 19.24 1.21
C SER A 20 -5.92 18.07 1.89
N PHE A 21 -5.15 17.07 2.33
CA PHE A 21 -5.65 15.93 3.09
C PHE A 21 -6.31 16.35 4.41
N LEU A 22 -5.68 17.23 5.19
CA LEU A 22 -6.28 17.73 6.45
C LEU A 22 -7.50 18.61 6.20
N LYS A 23 -7.44 19.50 5.20
CA LYS A 23 -8.58 20.34 4.80
C LYS A 23 -9.79 19.49 4.42
N SER A 24 -9.59 18.39 3.68
CA SER A 24 -10.67 17.45 3.31
C SER A 24 -11.32 16.76 4.52
N ARG A 25 -10.67 16.79 5.68
CA ARG A 25 -11.16 16.23 6.95
C ARG A 25 -11.58 17.32 7.94
N GLU A 26 -11.78 18.55 7.47
CA GLU A 26 -12.14 19.72 8.28
C GLU A 26 -11.14 19.99 9.42
N ARG A 27 -9.86 19.66 9.20
CA ARG A 27 -8.78 19.87 10.15
C ARG A 27 -7.86 20.98 9.68
N SER A 28 -7.42 21.79 10.64
CA SER A 28 -6.46 22.87 10.37
C SER A 28 -5.05 22.33 10.33
N TYR A 29 -4.31 22.63 9.28
CA TYR A 29 -2.87 22.38 9.25
C TYR A 29 -2.18 23.40 10.14
N ILE A 30 -1.50 22.93 11.19
CA ILE A 30 -0.75 23.80 12.10
C ILE A 30 0.68 23.89 11.58
N THR A 31 1.06 25.02 11.00
CA THR A 31 2.44 25.26 10.57
C THR A 31 3.28 25.76 11.75
N LYS A 32 4.49 25.21 11.91
CA LYS A 32 5.53 25.77 12.76
C LYS A 32 6.70 26.21 11.88
N PRO A 33 7.15 27.48 11.95
CA PRO A 33 8.22 27.99 11.10
C PRO A 33 9.48 27.11 11.15
N GLY A 34 9.95 26.65 9.99
CA GLY A 34 11.16 25.82 9.84
C GLY A 34 11.08 24.40 10.43
N ALA A 35 9.99 24.02 11.10
CA ALA A 35 9.83 22.67 11.67
C ALA A 35 9.46 21.64 10.60
N GLU A 36 8.59 22.03 9.66
CA GLU A 36 8.14 21.15 8.57
C GLU A 36 9.30 20.81 7.63
N GLU A 37 10.11 21.80 7.24
CA GLU A 37 11.28 21.59 6.38
C GLU A 37 12.33 20.67 7.02
N ARG A 38 12.60 20.86 8.32
CA ARG A 38 13.48 19.94 9.06
C ARG A 38 12.92 18.53 9.09
N ALA A 39 11.63 18.37 9.34
CA ALA A 39 10.99 17.06 9.38
C ALA A 39 11.01 16.36 8.01
N LEU A 40 10.75 17.09 6.92
CA LEU A 40 10.88 16.56 5.55
C LEU A 40 12.30 16.06 5.28
N ASN A 41 13.31 16.86 5.61
CA ASN A 41 14.71 16.47 5.44
C ASN A 41 15.04 15.21 6.26
N GLN A 42 14.54 15.11 7.48
CA GLN A 42 14.75 13.92 8.30
C GLN A 42 14.06 12.67 7.74
N PHE A 43 12.83 12.80 7.25
CA PHE A 43 12.14 11.69 6.56
C PHE A 43 12.90 11.24 5.31
N MET A 44 13.44 12.18 4.53
CA MET A 44 14.29 11.88 3.37
C MET A 44 15.57 11.15 3.79
N LEU A 45 16.28 11.65 4.81
CA LEU A 45 17.51 11.03 5.32
C LEU A 45 17.27 9.63 5.88
N ALA A 46 16.11 9.39 6.49
CA ALA A 46 15.69 8.09 6.98
C ALA A 46 15.20 7.14 5.86
N ASN A 47 15.26 7.56 4.59
CA ASN A 47 14.72 6.81 3.43
C ASN A 47 13.26 6.39 3.60
N ILE A 48 12.48 7.19 4.32
CA ILE A 48 11.05 6.93 4.49
C ILE A 48 10.34 7.37 3.20
N PRO A 49 9.37 6.61 2.66
CA PRO A 49 8.59 7.08 1.51
C PRO A 49 7.69 8.28 1.86
N ALA A 50 7.50 9.23 0.94
CA ALA A 50 6.62 10.38 1.17
C ALA A 50 5.17 9.97 1.53
N ILE A 51 4.66 8.91 0.90
CA ILE A 51 3.34 8.35 1.20
C ILE A 51 3.22 7.89 2.67
N LYS A 52 4.29 7.35 3.24
CA LYS A 52 4.34 6.87 4.63
C LYS A 52 4.12 8.02 5.63
N VAL A 53 4.49 9.25 5.28
CA VAL A 53 4.24 10.43 6.11
C VAL A 53 2.74 10.71 6.22
N ILE A 54 2.00 10.62 5.11
CA ILE A 54 0.53 10.79 5.11
C ILE A 54 -0.12 9.70 5.97
N GLU A 55 0.35 8.46 5.85
CA GLU A 55 -0.14 7.34 6.67
C GLU A 55 0.10 7.57 8.17
N LEU A 56 1.26 8.12 8.56
CA LEU A 56 1.55 8.45 9.95
C LEU A 56 0.59 9.51 10.50
N ILE A 57 0.29 10.53 9.69
CA ILE A 57 -0.68 11.59 10.06
C ILE A 57 -2.08 11.00 10.18
N GLU A 58 -2.48 10.10 9.29
CA GLU A 58 -3.76 9.40 9.38
C GLU A 58 -3.85 8.57 10.67
N LYS A 59 -2.83 7.77 10.97
CA LYS A 59 -2.76 7.00 12.21
C LYS A 59 -2.83 7.89 13.45
N LEU A 60 -2.16 9.04 13.43
CA LEU A 60 -2.21 10.01 14.53
C LEU A 60 -3.63 10.57 14.72
N ILE A 61 -4.34 10.90 13.63
CA ILE A 61 -5.74 11.34 13.67
C ILE A 61 -6.63 10.27 14.31
N ASP A 62 -6.44 9.01 13.93
CA ASP A 62 -7.22 7.89 14.47
C ASP A 62 -6.95 7.68 15.96
N ILE A 63 -5.68 7.70 16.38
CA ILE A 63 -5.28 7.67 17.79
C ILE A 63 -5.95 8.81 18.56
N ARG A 64 -5.93 10.04 18.03
CA ARG A 64 -6.53 11.22 18.67
C ARG A 64 -8.07 11.20 18.68
N ARG A 65 -8.70 10.34 17.88
CA ARG A 65 -10.15 10.09 17.93
C ARG A 65 -10.52 8.97 18.88
N HIS A 66 -9.57 8.13 19.28
CA HIS A 66 -9.84 6.99 20.15
C HIS A 66 -10.40 7.46 21.51
N PRO A 67 -11.53 6.93 22.00
CA PRO A 67 -12.21 7.42 23.20
C PRO A 67 -11.34 7.47 24.45
N LYS A 68 -10.39 6.53 24.59
CA LYS A 68 -9.48 6.45 25.74
C LYS A 68 -8.20 7.27 25.56
N LEU A 69 -7.68 7.36 24.33
CA LEU A 69 -6.38 8.01 24.09
C LEU A 69 -6.49 9.51 23.83
N LYS A 70 -7.65 9.99 23.35
CA LYS A 70 -7.89 11.41 23.08
C LYS A 70 -7.74 12.31 24.31
N LEU A 71 -7.83 11.73 25.52
CA LEU A 71 -7.71 12.44 26.80
C LEU A 71 -6.28 12.41 27.35
N GLU A 72 -5.38 11.62 26.77
CA GLU A 72 -3.99 11.59 27.23
C GLU A 72 -3.26 12.84 26.77
N SER A 73 -2.62 13.52 27.73
CA SER A 73 -1.85 14.76 27.49
C SER A 73 -0.83 14.61 26.36
N PHE A 74 -0.22 13.42 26.25
CA PHE A 74 0.71 13.09 25.19
C PHE A 74 0.09 13.29 23.79
N TRP A 75 -1.07 12.69 23.51
CA TRP A 75 -1.72 12.77 22.20
C TRP A 75 -2.37 14.12 21.92
N ILE A 76 -2.78 14.84 22.97
CA ILE A 76 -3.27 16.22 22.85
C ILE A 76 -2.15 17.15 22.34
N SER A 77 -0.93 16.96 22.83
CA SER A 77 0.24 17.76 22.44
C SER A 77 0.81 17.42 21.05
N ALA A 78 0.51 16.23 20.53
CA ALA A 78 1.01 15.77 19.24
C ALA A 78 0.28 16.47 18.08
N THR A 79 0.98 17.34 17.35
CA THR A 79 0.42 18.12 16.24
C THR A 79 0.17 17.25 15.01
N GLU A 80 -0.98 17.46 14.35
CA GLU A 80 -1.37 16.75 13.12
C GLU A 80 -0.76 17.44 11.90
N ASN A 81 0.56 17.34 11.75
CA ASN A 81 1.35 17.92 10.65
C ASN A 81 2.59 17.04 10.38
N VAL A 82 3.43 17.40 9.39
CA VAL A 82 4.59 16.59 9.02
C VAL A 82 5.62 16.55 10.16
N SER A 83 5.86 17.68 10.83
CA SER A 83 6.76 17.76 11.99
C SER A 83 6.32 16.92 13.18
N GLY A 84 5.03 16.87 13.49
CA GLY A 84 4.47 16.03 14.54
C GLY A 84 4.52 14.54 14.18
N ALA A 85 4.20 14.19 12.93
CA ALA A 85 4.33 12.83 12.44
C ALA A 85 5.76 12.30 12.56
N TYR A 86 6.77 13.13 12.27
CA TYR A 86 8.17 12.77 12.46
C TYR A 86 8.51 12.58 13.95
N SER A 87 8.20 13.59 14.76
CA SER A 87 8.57 13.62 16.19
C SER A 87 8.01 12.44 16.98
N TYR A 88 6.85 11.92 16.57
CA TYR A 88 6.16 10.84 17.27
C TYR A 88 6.03 9.55 16.45
N MET A 89 6.76 9.42 15.34
CA MET A 89 6.63 8.32 14.38
C MET A 89 6.57 6.94 15.05
N GLN A 90 7.59 6.59 15.84
CA GLN A 90 7.72 5.28 16.49
C GLN A 90 6.53 4.98 17.43
N LYS A 91 6.09 5.99 18.18
CA LYS A 91 5.01 5.85 19.14
C LYS A 91 3.64 5.78 18.46
N ILE A 92 3.44 6.55 17.37
CA ILE A 92 2.27 6.46 16.51
C ILE A 92 2.16 5.04 15.94
N GLU A 93 3.24 4.50 15.36
CA GLU A 93 3.20 3.16 14.76
C GLU A 93 2.91 2.08 15.80
N THR A 94 3.57 2.14 16.96
CA THR A 94 3.39 1.16 18.04
C THR A 94 1.98 1.15 18.61
N VAL A 95 1.45 2.34 18.95
CA VAL A 95 0.12 2.46 19.56
C VAL A 95 -0.97 2.13 18.55
N HIS A 96 -0.83 2.60 17.31
CA HIS A 96 -1.78 2.26 16.26
C HIS A 96 -1.81 0.75 16.00
N ALA A 97 -0.66 0.08 15.93
CA ALA A 97 -0.59 -1.37 15.73
C ALA A 97 -1.22 -2.16 16.88
N SER A 98 -1.10 -1.66 18.11
CA SER A 98 -1.66 -2.29 19.30
C SER A 98 -3.19 -2.16 19.38
N ILE A 99 -3.75 -1.04 18.90
CA ILE A 99 -5.19 -0.76 18.98
C ILE A 99 -5.95 -1.26 17.76
N TRP A 100 -5.34 -1.18 16.57
CA TRP A 100 -5.92 -1.64 15.32
C TRP A 100 -5.07 -2.73 14.64
N PRO A 101 -4.90 -3.91 15.28
CA PRO A 101 -4.10 -5.00 14.72
C PRO A 101 -4.68 -5.50 13.39
N GLU A 102 -6.00 -5.44 13.20
CA GLU A 102 -6.66 -5.87 11.98
C GLU A 102 -6.40 -4.95 10.79
N ALA A 103 -6.29 -3.63 11.00
CA ALA A 103 -5.97 -2.69 9.94
C ALA A 103 -4.55 -2.93 9.40
N GLN A 104 -3.63 -3.31 10.29
CA GLN A 104 -2.27 -3.69 9.94
C GLN A 104 -2.23 -5.02 9.18
N LYS A 105 -2.97 -6.04 9.63
CA LYS A 105 -3.12 -7.31 8.90
C LYS A 105 -3.71 -7.13 7.51
N ARG A 106 -4.77 -6.32 7.35
CA ARG A 106 -5.36 -6.04 6.03
C ARG A 106 -4.39 -5.33 5.09
N LYS A 107 -3.52 -4.46 5.63
CA LYS A 107 -2.50 -3.75 4.85
C LYS A 107 -1.36 -4.68 4.42
N GLU A 108 -0.92 -5.55 5.32
CA GLU A 108 0.05 -6.61 5.00
C GLU A 108 -0.52 -7.57 3.95
N GLU A 109 -1.78 -7.98 4.09
CA GLU A 109 -2.48 -8.81 3.10
C GLU A 109 -2.66 -8.09 1.75
N GLN A 110 -2.96 -6.78 1.74
CA GLN A 110 -3.04 -5.99 0.50
C GLN A 110 -1.67 -5.86 -0.18
N ASN A 111 -0.61 -5.63 0.60
CA ASN A 111 0.76 -5.58 0.07
C ASN A 111 1.21 -6.93 -0.48
N LEU A 112 0.85 -8.05 0.19
CA LEU A 112 1.16 -9.40 -0.28
C LEU A 112 0.41 -9.77 -1.57
N LYS A 113 -0.76 -9.16 -1.81
CA LYS A 113 -1.57 -9.31 -3.02
C LYS A 113 -1.30 -8.23 -4.06
N ASP A 114 -0.22 -7.46 -3.95
CA ASP A 114 0.12 -6.41 -4.92
C ASP A 114 0.50 -7.05 -6.27
N PRO A 115 -0.20 -6.71 -7.38
CA PRO A 115 0.14 -7.19 -8.71
C PRO A 115 1.57 -6.89 -9.17
N LYS A 116 2.22 -5.86 -8.60
CA LYS A 116 3.62 -5.54 -8.88
C LYS A 116 4.58 -6.62 -8.40
N LEU A 117 4.19 -7.45 -7.43
CA LEU A 117 5.00 -8.57 -6.92
C LEU A 117 5.07 -9.77 -7.88
N GLY A 118 4.53 -9.65 -9.09
CA GLY A 118 4.58 -10.71 -10.09
C GLY A 118 3.71 -11.90 -9.69
N TRP A 119 4.13 -13.11 -10.07
CA TRP A 119 3.34 -14.32 -9.81
C TRP A 119 3.19 -14.59 -8.31
N LYS A 120 4.19 -14.22 -7.50
CA LYS A 120 4.12 -14.35 -6.04
C LYS A 120 2.92 -13.58 -5.46
N GLY A 121 2.66 -12.37 -5.94
CA GLY A 121 1.48 -11.59 -5.55
C GLY A 121 0.17 -12.27 -5.97
N PHE A 122 0.17 -12.86 -7.17
CA PHE A 122 -0.99 -13.62 -7.67
C PHE A 122 -1.26 -14.90 -6.87
N LEU A 123 -0.22 -15.61 -6.41
CA LEU A 123 -0.37 -16.79 -5.56
C LEU A 123 -0.97 -16.45 -4.19
N GLU A 124 -0.60 -15.31 -3.60
CA GLU A 124 -1.23 -14.86 -2.36
C GLU A 124 -2.69 -14.40 -2.60
N PHE A 125 -2.97 -13.80 -3.74
CA PHE A 125 -4.33 -13.47 -4.16
C PHE A 125 -5.18 -14.73 -4.39
N SER A 126 -4.61 -15.77 -4.99
CA SER A 126 -5.33 -17.01 -5.29
C SER A 126 -5.70 -17.82 -4.04
N LYS A 127 -5.09 -17.51 -2.89
CA LYS A 127 -5.49 -18.14 -1.62
C LYS A 127 -6.95 -17.86 -1.25
N GLN A 128 -7.58 -16.81 -1.76
CA GLN A 128 -9.00 -16.55 -1.49
C GLN A 128 -9.95 -17.11 -2.57
N MET A 129 -9.42 -17.81 -3.58
CA MET A 129 -10.21 -18.37 -4.68
C MET A 129 -10.81 -19.75 -4.31
N PRO A 130 -11.87 -20.17 -5.03
CA PRO A 130 -12.42 -21.52 -4.92
C PRO A 130 -11.35 -22.61 -5.12
N GLY A 131 -11.49 -23.73 -4.40
CA GLY A 131 -10.51 -24.84 -4.40
C GLY A 131 -10.15 -25.34 -5.79
N SER A 132 -11.13 -25.46 -6.70
CA SER A 132 -10.90 -25.92 -8.08
C SER A 132 -9.97 -25.01 -8.89
N ILE A 133 -9.98 -23.70 -8.65
CA ILE A 133 -9.08 -22.75 -9.31
C ILE A 133 -7.69 -22.81 -8.66
N ARG A 134 -7.62 -23.04 -7.34
CA ARG A 134 -6.37 -23.23 -6.61
C ARG A 134 -5.60 -24.46 -7.09
N ASP A 135 -6.30 -25.57 -7.30
CA ASP A 135 -5.73 -26.82 -7.81
C ASP A 135 -5.26 -26.66 -9.27
N GLU A 136 -5.94 -25.83 -10.05
CA GLU A 136 -5.49 -25.49 -11.40
C GLU A 136 -4.21 -24.63 -11.36
N ILE A 137 -4.14 -23.64 -10.46
CA ILE A 137 -2.97 -22.77 -10.29
C ILE A 137 -1.73 -23.55 -9.82
N SER A 138 -1.88 -24.55 -8.94
CA SER A 138 -0.75 -25.33 -8.46
C SER A 138 -0.13 -26.22 -9.55
N ASN A 139 -0.90 -26.56 -10.59
CA ASN A 139 -0.45 -27.36 -11.73
C ASN A 139 -0.02 -26.52 -12.94
N LEU A 140 -0.10 -25.18 -12.86
CA LEU A 140 0.32 -24.30 -13.95
C LEU A 140 1.84 -24.21 -14.06
N LEU A 141 2.35 -24.38 -15.27
CA LEU A 141 3.74 -24.08 -15.59
C LEU A 141 3.86 -22.59 -15.89
N ILE A 142 4.71 -21.91 -15.12
CA ILE A 142 4.91 -20.47 -15.23
C ILE A 142 6.40 -20.14 -15.34
N THR A 143 6.71 -19.17 -16.19
CA THR A 143 8.06 -18.62 -16.34
C THR A 143 7.99 -17.11 -16.14
N GLU A 144 8.57 -16.62 -15.06
CA GLU A 144 8.69 -15.19 -14.78
C GLU A 144 10.02 -14.63 -15.29
N ASN A 145 9.95 -13.56 -16.07
CA ASN A 145 11.11 -12.79 -16.51
C ASN A 145 11.05 -11.38 -15.93
N PHE A 146 11.78 -11.17 -14.84
CA PHE A 146 11.86 -9.88 -14.15
C PHE A 146 12.48 -8.78 -15.02
N GLY A 147 13.46 -9.11 -15.87
CA GLY A 147 14.15 -8.14 -16.73
C GLY A 147 13.27 -7.55 -17.83
N LYS A 148 12.23 -8.27 -18.26
CA LYS A 148 11.24 -7.82 -19.24
C LYS A 148 9.86 -7.54 -18.63
N SER A 149 9.74 -7.66 -17.30
CA SER A 149 8.47 -7.65 -16.58
C SER A 149 7.40 -8.49 -17.30
N SER A 150 7.73 -9.73 -17.67
CA SER A 150 6.82 -10.61 -18.39
C SER A 150 6.63 -11.94 -17.68
N ILE A 151 5.39 -12.45 -17.68
CA ILE A 151 5.05 -13.77 -17.13
C ILE A 151 4.49 -14.61 -18.28
N THR A 152 5.15 -15.71 -18.59
CA THR A 152 4.63 -16.71 -19.53
C THR A 152 3.90 -17.79 -18.75
N ILE A 153 2.68 -18.11 -19.18
CA ILE A 153 1.78 -19.04 -18.50
C ILE A 153 1.33 -20.10 -19.49
N SER A 154 1.48 -21.37 -19.12
CA SER A 154 0.93 -22.49 -19.88
C SER A 154 -0.60 -22.43 -19.96
N LYS A 155 -1.20 -23.26 -20.82
CA LYS A 155 -2.65 -23.31 -21.00
C LYS A 155 -3.42 -23.36 -19.67
N CYS A 156 -4.28 -22.36 -19.45
CA CYS A 156 -5.24 -22.28 -18.35
C CYS A 156 -6.69 -22.37 -18.85
N SER A 157 -7.62 -22.63 -17.94
CA SER A 157 -9.05 -22.50 -18.14
C SER A 157 -9.43 -21.04 -18.33
N ASN A 158 -10.49 -20.78 -19.11
CA ASN A 158 -10.96 -19.42 -19.36
C ASN A 158 -11.23 -18.63 -18.07
N LYS A 159 -11.70 -19.31 -17.01
CA LYS A 159 -11.93 -18.68 -15.70
C LYS A 159 -10.62 -18.24 -15.05
N LEU A 160 -9.62 -19.11 -15.01
CA LEU A 160 -8.33 -18.79 -14.42
C LEU A 160 -7.59 -17.71 -15.23
N CYS A 161 -7.61 -17.82 -16.56
CA CYS A 161 -7.03 -16.81 -17.45
C CYS A 161 -7.68 -15.42 -17.23
N PHE A 162 -9.01 -15.36 -17.01
CA PHE A 162 -9.70 -14.11 -16.66
C PHE A 162 -9.22 -13.51 -15.33
N TYR A 163 -9.05 -14.33 -14.28
CA TYR A 163 -8.54 -13.87 -12.99
C TYR A 163 -7.11 -13.34 -13.09
N ILE A 164 -6.24 -14.03 -13.83
CA ILE A 164 -4.85 -13.62 -14.08
C ILE A 164 -4.83 -12.26 -14.79
N GLN A 165 -5.55 -12.13 -15.90
CA GLN A 165 -5.62 -10.87 -16.65
C GLN A 165 -6.17 -9.73 -15.80
N SER A 166 -7.23 -9.99 -15.03
CA SER A 166 -7.83 -8.98 -14.15
C SER A 166 -6.83 -8.51 -13.09
N PHE A 167 -6.12 -9.45 -12.45
CA PHE A 167 -5.13 -9.15 -11.42
C PHE A 167 -3.96 -8.32 -11.95
N PHE A 168 -3.43 -8.66 -13.13
CA PHE A 168 -2.25 -7.98 -13.69
C PHE A 168 -2.57 -6.75 -14.56
N SER A 169 -3.84 -6.42 -14.78
CA SER A 169 -4.31 -5.35 -15.69
C SER A 169 -3.60 -3.99 -15.53
N HIS A 170 -3.19 -3.63 -14.31
CA HIS A 170 -2.52 -2.35 -14.00
C HIS A 170 -1.16 -2.54 -13.30
N SER A 171 -0.56 -3.73 -13.46
CA SER A 171 0.63 -4.14 -12.72
C SER A 171 1.96 -3.76 -13.39
N GLY A 172 1.93 -3.45 -14.69
CA GLY A 172 3.12 -3.32 -15.53
C GLY A 172 3.69 -4.66 -16.04
N TRP A 173 3.15 -5.80 -15.58
CA TRP A 173 3.53 -7.11 -16.08
C TRP A 173 2.86 -7.44 -17.42
N LYS A 174 3.65 -7.91 -18.38
CA LYS A 174 3.17 -8.45 -19.65
C LYS A 174 2.88 -9.94 -19.51
N ILE A 175 1.60 -10.32 -19.56
CA ILE A 175 1.18 -11.72 -19.49
C ILE A 175 1.17 -12.32 -20.90
N ILE A 176 1.90 -13.42 -21.08
CA ILE A 176 1.98 -14.18 -22.33
C ILE A 176 1.37 -15.56 -22.07
N MET A 177 0.24 -15.85 -22.70
CA MET A 177 -0.39 -17.17 -22.61
C MET A 177 0.08 -18.01 -23.79
N GLU A 178 0.63 -19.19 -23.51
CA GLU A 178 0.96 -20.13 -24.58
C GLU A 178 -0.34 -20.68 -25.17
N GLU A 179 -0.61 -20.33 -26.43
CA GLU A 179 -1.68 -20.96 -27.19
C GLU A 179 -1.29 -22.41 -27.49
N SER A 180 -2.29 -23.30 -27.47
CA SER A 180 -2.12 -24.65 -28.00
C SER A 180 -1.75 -24.52 -29.47
N ASN A 181 -0.54 -24.91 -29.85
CA ASN A 181 -0.22 -25.19 -31.25
C ASN A 181 -1.25 -26.19 -31.78
N ALA A 182 -2.27 -25.69 -32.48
CA ALA A 182 -3.14 -26.49 -33.34
C ALA A 182 -2.42 -26.82 -34.67
N ASN A 183 -1.14 -27.18 -34.56
CA ASN A 183 -0.27 -27.61 -35.65
C ASN A 183 0.64 -28.71 -35.09
N ASN A 184 0.06 -29.90 -34.93
CA ASN A 184 0.79 -31.14 -35.15
C ASN A 184 -0.12 -32.03 -35.98
N LEU A 185 0.41 -32.36 -37.16
CA LEU A 185 -0.16 -33.20 -38.22
C LEU A 185 -0.70 -34.54 -37.70
#